data_AF-A0A2T4CES0-F1
#
_entry.id   AF-A0A2T4CES0-F1
#
_cell.length_a   1.000
_cell.length_b   1.000
_cell.length_c   1.000
_cell.angle_alpha   90.00
_cell.angle_beta   90.00
_cell.angle_gamma   90.00
#
_symmetry.space_group_name_H-M   'P 1'
#
loop_
_entity.id
_entity.type
_entity.pdbx_description
1 polymer ?
#
loop_
_entity_poly.entity_id
_entity_poly.type
_entity_poly.pdbx_seq_one_letter_code
_entity_poly.pdbx_strand_id
1 'polypeptide(L)'
;MSKTSTSQVHTRERRDLYHEADVVVVGAGVFGCAAAFALANQGRSVLLLERWLHEPDRIVGELLQPGGLTALRKLGLGHCVENIDAIPCYGYNVIYHGEPCAIPYPSLNEKGEVTHAWGGRGTGGTKQEGCGFHHGKFIAQLRKACLGHKNITVVETEVVKTIRGEHTDQILGVETRTTVNKETGEKKSDYFFGQLTIPPSGLVILGDALNMRHPLTGGGMTVAFNDALLLAELLHPDRIPNLEDTAAIRDAMHKLYWRRKNFTSIINTLAQALYSLFAANDRQLRALQMGCFEYFRRGWTDGPAGLLGGIIQRPLVLAYHFFYVAFVAIWMNACNVIGGPLGFWKLPLALIDAVLILWKACIVFLPVIWREGFQ
;
A
#
# COMPACT_ATOMS: atom_id res chain seq x y z
N MET A 1 40.02 7.02 6.82
CA MET A 1 39.42 6.01 5.91
C MET A 1 39.58 4.55 6.37
N SER A 2 40.27 4.23 7.48
CA SER A 2 40.55 2.83 7.88
C SER A 2 39.57 2.18 8.89
N LYS A 3 38.85 2.93 9.73
CA LYS A 3 37.94 2.34 10.74
C LYS A 3 36.61 1.82 10.18
N THR A 4 36.10 2.43 9.11
CA THR A 4 34.79 2.08 8.51
C THR A 4 34.84 0.79 7.69
N SER A 5 35.99 0.43 7.11
CA SER A 5 36.14 -0.80 6.33
C SER A 5 36.18 -2.04 7.23
N THR A 6 36.86 -1.96 8.38
CA THR A 6 36.99 -3.09 9.32
C THR A 6 35.65 -3.43 9.98
N SER A 7 34.84 -2.43 10.35
CA SER A 7 33.50 -2.65 10.92
C SER A 7 32.53 -3.29 9.91
N GLN A 8 32.61 -2.92 8.64
CA GLN A 8 31.76 -3.49 7.59
C GLN A 8 32.11 -4.95 7.29
N VAL A 9 33.40 -5.30 7.30
CA VAL A 9 33.87 -6.68 7.11
C VAL A 9 33.36 -7.58 8.25
N HIS A 10 33.53 -7.16 9.51
CA HIS A 10 33.02 -7.92 10.65
C HIS A 10 31.49 -8.08 10.66
N THR A 11 30.76 -7.05 10.22
CA THR A 11 29.30 -7.11 10.16
C THR A 11 28.82 -8.11 9.10
N ARG A 12 29.54 -8.22 7.98
CA ARG A 12 29.26 -9.20 6.94
C ARG A 12 29.62 -10.62 7.38
N GLU A 13 30.80 -10.80 7.97
CA GLU A 13 31.20 -12.09 8.55
C GLU A 13 30.17 -12.59 9.57
N ARG A 14 29.62 -11.69 10.40
CA ARG A 14 28.57 -12.04 11.36
C ARG A 14 27.30 -12.59 10.71
N ARG A 15 26.87 -12.00 9.60
CA ARG A 15 25.72 -12.51 8.83
C ARG A 15 26.03 -13.83 8.15
N ASP A 16 27.19 -13.92 7.51
CA ASP A 16 27.51 -15.03 6.61
C ASP A 16 27.97 -16.29 7.36
N LEU A 17 28.61 -16.15 8.54
CA LEU A 17 29.13 -17.27 9.34
C LEU A 17 28.28 -17.62 10.56
N TYR A 18 27.73 -16.62 11.24
CA TYR A 18 26.97 -16.80 12.49
C TYR A 18 25.47 -16.61 12.32
N HIS A 19 25.01 -16.30 11.10
CA HIS A 19 23.59 -16.04 10.81
C HIS A 19 22.97 -15.00 11.74
N GLU A 20 23.76 -13.99 12.12
CA GLU A 20 23.39 -12.93 13.05
C GLU A 20 23.37 -11.56 12.37
N ALA A 21 22.29 -10.81 12.58
CA ALA A 21 22.12 -9.46 12.04
C ALA A 21 21.40 -8.52 13.01
N ASP A 22 21.32 -7.24 12.67
CA ASP A 22 20.49 -6.31 13.44
C ASP A 22 19.01 -6.60 13.17
N VAL A 23 18.69 -6.99 11.93
CA VAL A 23 17.33 -7.29 11.49
C VAL A 23 17.28 -8.57 10.67
N VAL A 24 16.34 -9.45 10.99
CA VAL A 24 15.94 -10.60 10.15
C VAL A 24 14.60 -10.28 9.50
N VAL A 25 14.56 -10.30 8.17
CA VAL A 25 13.35 -10.09 7.37
C VAL A 25 12.96 -11.42 6.71
N VAL A 26 11.75 -11.87 6.95
CA VAL A 26 11.16 -13.11 6.45
C VAL A 26 10.22 -12.80 5.28
N GLY A 27 10.53 -13.37 4.13
CA GLY A 27 9.85 -13.17 2.85
C GLY A 27 10.48 -12.04 2.03
N ALA A 28 11.01 -12.36 0.85
CA ALA A 28 11.54 -11.42 -0.13
C ALA A 28 10.49 -11.06 -1.19
N GLY A 29 9.28 -10.71 -0.73
CA GLY A 29 8.24 -10.08 -1.54
C GLY A 29 8.39 -8.56 -1.60
N VAL A 30 7.33 -7.85 -2.03
CA VAL A 30 7.33 -6.38 -2.16
C VAL A 30 7.75 -5.68 -0.86
N PHE A 31 7.03 -5.98 0.24
CA PHE A 31 7.30 -5.35 1.53
C PHE A 31 8.66 -5.75 2.10
N GLY A 32 9.01 -7.03 2.09
CA GLY A 32 10.26 -7.52 2.68
C GLY A 32 11.50 -6.97 1.98
N CYS A 33 11.51 -6.93 0.65
CA CYS A 33 12.61 -6.28 -0.09
C CYS A 33 12.68 -4.78 0.22
N ALA A 34 11.54 -4.09 0.23
CA ALA A 34 11.48 -2.66 0.54
C ALA A 34 11.99 -2.34 1.95
N ALA A 35 11.53 -3.09 2.96
CA ALA A 35 11.93 -2.91 4.35
C ALA A 35 13.42 -3.24 4.56
N ALA A 36 13.89 -4.37 3.99
CA ALA A 36 15.29 -4.76 4.07
C ALA A 36 16.20 -3.68 3.45
N PHE A 37 15.86 -3.20 2.26
CA PHE A 37 16.62 -2.15 1.58
C PHE A 37 16.60 -0.82 2.34
N ALA A 38 15.44 -0.41 2.87
CA ALA A 38 15.31 0.82 3.64
C ALA A 38 16.17 0.81 4.92
N LEU A 39 16.12 -0.28 5.69
CA LEU A 39 16.89 -0.44 6.92
C LEU A 39 18.39 -0.55 6.62
N ALA A 40 18.74 -1.26 5.55
CA ALA A 40 20.13 -1.42 5.11
C ALA A 40 20.76 -0.09 4.64
N ASN A 41 19.99 0.79 3.99
CA ASN A 41 20.42 2.14 3.61
C ASN A 41 20.79 3.01 4.81
N GLN A 42 20.19 2.75 5.98
CA GLN A 42 20.51 3.44 7.24
C GLN A 42 21.72 2.84 7.96
N GLY A 43 22.36 1.83 7.38
CA GLY A 43 23.53 1.17 7.95
C GLY A 43 23.22 -0.08 8.78
N ARG A 44 21.96 -0.51 8.88
CA ARG A 44 21.61 -1.75 9.59
C ARG A 44 22.10 -2.98 8.83
N SER A 45 22.59 -3.96 9.57
CA SER A 45 22.86 -5.30 9.08
C SER A 45 21.56 -6.08 8.93
N VAL A 46 21.26 -6.60 7.74
CA VAL A 46 19.98 -7.28 7.45
C VAL A 46 20.19 -8.68 6.87
N LEU A 47 19.47 -9.66 7.40
CA LEU A 47 19.26 -10.98 6.79
C LEU A 47 17.89 -11.00 6.13
N LEU A 48 17.82 -11.29 4.83
CA LEU A 48 16.56 -11.41 4.08
C LEU A 48 16.35 -12.86 3.67
N LEU A 49 15.38 -13.52 4.29
CA LEU A 49 15.09 -14.95 4.13
C LEU A 49 13.91 -15.13 3.18
N GLU A 50 14.05 -15.99 2.17
CA GLU A 50 12.97 -16.28 1.22
C GLU A 50 12.91 -17.77 0.95
N ARG A 51 11.70 -18.34 0.90
CA ARG A 51 11.51 -19.76 0.65
C ARG A 51 12.01 -20.15 -0.73
N TRP A 52 11.71 -19.32 -1.73
CA TRP A 52 12.12 -19.55 -3.12
C TRP A 52 12.45 -18.25 -3.86
N LEU A 53 13.67 -18.16 -4.39
CA LEU A 53 14.16 -16.96 -5.09
C LEU A 53 13.81 -16.92 -6.58
N HIS A 54 13.23 -17.98 -7.16
CA HIS A 54 12.79 -17.96 -8.56
C HIS A 54 11.72 -16.89 -8.81
N GLU A 55 11.61 -16.46 -10.06
CA GLU A 55 10.65 -15.45 -10.49
C GLU A 55 9.21 -15.92 -10.22
N PRO A 56 8.40 -15.18 -9.43
CA PRO A 56 7.02 -15.57 -9.18
C PRO A 56 6.17 -15.45 -10.45
N ASP A 57 5.41 -16.50 -10.76
CA ASP A 57 4.34 -16.44 -11.77
C ASP A 57 3.00 -16.16 -11.08
N ARG A 58 2.53 -14.91 -11.17
CA ARG A 58 1.31 -14.42 -10.51
C ARG A 58 0.63 -13.33 -11.34
N ILE A 59 -0.70 -13.37 -11.35
CA ILE A 59 -1.57 -12.37 -12.01
C ILE A 59 -1.89 -11.12 -11.16
N VAL A 60 -1.27 -10.98 -9.98
CA VAL A 60 -1.58 -9.92 -9.01
C VAL A 60 -0.45 -8.93 -8.89
N GLY A 61 -0.77 -7.66 -8.62
CA GLY A 61 0.24 -6.64 -8.35
C GLY A 61 0.98 -6.16 -9.59
N GLU A 62 0.27 -5.97 -10.69
CA GLU A 62 0.81 -5.52 -11.98
C GLU A 62 0.62 -4.02 -12.24
N LEU A 63 0.01 -3.26 -11.31
CA LEU A 63 -0.10 -1.80 -11.37
C LEU A 63 0.46 -1.19 -10.10
N LEU A 64 1.43 -0.28 -10.25
CA LEU A 64 1.93 0.57 -9.19
C LEU A 64 1.38 1.99 -9.33
N GLN A 65 0.64 2.44 -8.31
CA GLN A 65 0.08 3.79 -8.27
C GLN A 65 1.19 4.86 -8.18
N PRO A 66 0.93 6.12 -8.59
CA PRO A 66 1.91 7.21 -8.49
C PRO A 66 2.48 7.42 -7.07
N GLY A 67 1.64 7.32 -6.04
CA GLY A 67 2.07 7.40 -4.64
C GLY A 67 3.00 6.24 -4.24
N GLY A 68 2.79 5.06 -4.82
CA GLY A 68 3.66 3.90 -4.63
C GLY A 68 5.00 4.06 -5.34
N LEU A 69 4.99 4.58 -6.59
CA LEU A 69 6.20 4.90 -7.34
C LEU A 69 7.04 5.99 -6.66
N THR A 70 6.38 7.00 -6.10
CA THR A 70 7.03 8.03 -5.28
C THR A 70 7.70 7.44 -4.04
N ALA A 71 6.99 6.55 -3.33
CA ALA A 71 7.56 5.86 -2.16
C ALA A 71 8.74 4.96 -2.55
N LEU A 72 8.63 4.21 -3.65
CA LEU A 72 9.69 3.38 -4.20
C LEU A 72 10.96 4.19 -4.53
N ARG A 73 10.80 5.36 -5.16
CA ARG A 73 11.90 6.30 -5.44
C ARG A 73 12.56 6.81 -4.15
N LYS A 74 11.76 7.19 -3.15
CA LYS A 74 12.27 7.62 -1.83
C LYS A 74 13.07 6.53 -1.11
N LEU A 75 12.73 5.26 -1.33
CA LEU A 75 13.48 4.10 -0.82
C LEU A 75 14.81 3.84 -1.56
N GLY A 76 15.07 4.53 -2.67
CA GLY A 76 16.22 4.26 -3.54
C GLY A 76 16.02 3.09 -4.51
N LEU A 77 14.79 2.57 -4.61
CA LEU A 77 14.42 1.40 -5.44
C LEU A 77 13.73 1.80 -6.75
N GLY A 78 13.78 3.08 -7.13
CA GLY A 78 13.11 3.60 -8.33
C GLY A 78 13.54 2.89 -9.63
N HIS A 79 14.80 2.46 -9.71
CA HIS A 79 15.35 1.73 -10.85
C HIS A 79 14.73 0.34 -11.05
N CYS A 80 14.03 -0.22 -10.04
CA CYS A 80 13.45 -1.56 -10.13
C CYS A 80 12.25 -1.65 -11.09
N VAL A 81 11.69 -0.52 -11.53
CA VAL A 81 10.66 -0.50 -12.59
C VAL A 81 11.25 -0.27 -13.99
N GLU A 82 12.56 -0.12 -14.11
CA GLU A 82 13.24 0.08 -15.40
C GLU A 82 13.65 -1.27 -16.00
N ASN A 83 13.70 -1.35 -17.33
CA ASN A 83 14.14 -2.54 -18.06
C ASN A 83 13.33 -3.82 -17.76
N ILE A 84 12.06 -3.69 -17.36
CA ILE A 84 11.13 -4.82 -17.14
C ILE A 84 9.89 -4.77 -18.03
N ASP A 85 9.93 -3.98 -19.11
CA ASP A 85 8.78 -3.71 -19.98
C ASP A 85 7.62 -3.06 -19.20
N ALA A 86 7.97 -2.12 -18.32
CA ALA A 86 6.97 -1.36 -17.58
C ALA A 86 6.30 -0.33 -18.49
N ILE A 87 4.98 -0.27 -18.44
CA ILE A 87 4.15 0.63 -19.25
C ILE A 87 3.69 1.79 -18.37
N PRO A 88 3.95 3.06 -18.73
CA PRO A 88 3.46 4.19 -17.95
C PRO A 88 1.93 4.23 -17.92
N CYS A 89 1.37 4.53 -16.75
CA CYS A 89 -0.06 4.66 -16.52
C CYS A 89 -0.40 6.10 -16.14
N TYR A 90 -1.16 6.79 -16.97
CA TYR A 90 -1.49 8.21 -16.79
C TYR A 90 -2.82 8.47 -16.08
N GLY A 91 -3.52 7.40 -15.69
CA GLY A 91 -4.83 7.45 -15.05
C GLY A 91 -5.73 6.32 -15.54
N TYR A 92 -7.03 6.53 -15.43
CA TYR A 92 -8.05 5.53 -15.75
C TYR A 92 -8.98 6.02 -16.86
N ASN A 93 -9.63 5.08 -17.52
CA ASN A 93 -10.80 5.34 -18.34
C ASN A 93 -11.95 4.49 -17.81
N VAL A 94 -13.05 5.14 -17.41
CA VAL A 94 -14.26 4.47 -16.93
C VAL A 94 -15.29 4.51 -18.04
N ILE A 95 -15.78 3.36 -18.46
CA ILE A 95 -16.79 3.25 -19.51
C ILE A 95 -18.12 2.85 -18.85
N TYR A 96 -19.16 3.66 -19.05
CA TYR A 96 -20.50 3.38 -18.53
C TYR A 96 -21.50 3.43 -19.68
N HIS A 97 -22.18 2.30 -19.96
CA HIS A 97 -23.09 2.14 -21.10
C HIS A 97 -22.50 2.59 -22.46
N GLY A 98 -21.20 2.35 -22.67
CA GLY A 98 -20.50 2.72 -23.91
C GLY A 98 -19.93 4.14 -23.92
N GLU A 99 -20.25 4.97 -22.93
CA GLU A 99 -19.72 6.32 -22.79
C GLU A 99 -18.41 6.31 -21.99
N PRO A 100 -17.27 6.71 -22.58
CA PRO A 100 -15.99 6.77 -21.87
C PRO A 100 -15.85 8.07 -21.06
N CYS A 101 -15.26 7.95 -19.88
CA CYS A 101 -14.86 9.07 -19.03
C CYS A 101 -13.41 8.91 -18.58
N ALA A 102 -12.53 9.77 -19.10
CA ALA A 102 -11.13 9.78 -18.73
C ALA A 102 -10.92 10.43 -17.35
N ILE A 103 -10.20 9.72 -16.48
CA ILE A 103 -9.84 10.13 -15.13
C ILE A 103 -8.30 10.14 -15.05
N PRO A 104 -7.65 11.21 -15.53
CA PRO A 104 -6.19 11.32 -15.47
C PRO A 104 -5.72 11.45 -14.01
N TYR A 105 -4.50 11.02 -13.72
CA TYR A 105 -3.87 11.35 -12.44
C TYR A 105 -3.66 12.86 -12.30
N PRO A 106 -3.78 13.41 -11.09
CA PRO A 106 -3.67 14.85 -10.86
C PRO A 106 -2.24 15.35 -11.06
N SER A 107 -2.10 16.64 -11.33
CA SER A 107 -0.81 17.33 -11.32
C SER A 107 -0.47 17.82 -9.91
N LEU A 108 0.82 17.82 -9.57
CA LEU A 108 1.31 18.36 -8.29
C LEU A 108 1.85 19.78 -8.44
N ASN A 109 1.59 20.62 -7.43
CA ASN A 109 2.25 21.91 -7.29
C ASN A 109 3.71 21.75 -6.82
N GLU A 110 4.44 22.87 -6.70
CA GLU A 110 5.82 22.89 -6.20
C GLU A 110 6.00 22.30 -4.80
N LYS A 111 4.93 22.28 -3.99
CA LYS A 111 4.91 21.69 -2.65
C LYS A 111 4.60 20.18 -2.65
N GLY A 112 4.39 19.59 -3.83
CA GLY A 112 4.00 18.18 -3.96
C GLY A 112 2.53 17.90 -3.61
N GLU A 113 1.69 18.93 -3.55
CA GLU A 113 0.27 18.80 -3.24
C GLU A 113 -0.59 18.82 -4.52
N VAL A 114 -1.72 18.12 -4.49
CA VAL A 114 -2.71 18.15 -5.58
C VAL A 114 -3.40 19.51 -5.60
N THR A 115 -3.25 20.24 -6.70
CA THR A 115 -3.74 21.61 -6.89
C THR A 115 -5.26 21.73 -6.73
N HIS A 116 -6.02 20.74 -7.22
CA HIS A 116 -7.48 20.72 -7.22
C HIS A 116 -8.06 19.60 -6.35
N ALA A 117 -7.47 19.39 -5.16
CA ALA A 117 -7.86 18.30 -4.25
C ALA A 117 -9.32 18.34 -3.80
N TRP A 118 -9.99 19.50 -3.82
CA TRP A 118 -11.38 19.67 -3.37
C TRP A 118 -12.36 20.01 -4.52
N GLY A 119 -11.87 20.17 -5.76
CA GLY A 119 -12.75 20.49 -6.88
C GLY A 119 -12.02 20.95 -8.14
N GLY A 120 -12.52 20.47 -9.29
CA GLY A 120 -12.01 20.80 -10.61
C GLY A 120 -10.91 19.87 -11.13
N ARG A 121 -10.22 20.34 -12.18
CA ARG A 121 -9.10 19.68 -12.85
C ARG A 121 -8.00 20.70 -13.08
N GLY A 122 -6.80 20.42 -12.59
CA GLY A 122 -5.62 21.25 -12.79
C GLY A 122 -5.04 21.08 -14.20
N THR A 123 -4.61 22.19 -14.80
CA THR A 123 -3.92 22.20 -16.10
C THR A 123 -2.41 22.44 -15.99
N GLY A 124 -1.90 22.74 -14.79
CA GLY A 124 -0.48 23.03 -14.54
C GLY A 124 0.12 22.19 -13.41
N GLY A 125 1.45 22.05 -13.42
CA GLY A 125 2.22 21.28 -12.44
C GLY A 125 2.85 20.01 -13.03
N THR A 126 3.52 19.24 -12.18
CA THR A 126 4.18 17.99 -12.59
C THR A 126 3.16 16.87 -12.66
N LYS A 127 2.91 16.37 -13.87
CA LYS A 127 2.01 15.23 -14.09
C LYS A 127 2.51 14.00 -13.35
N GLN A 128 1.60 13.35 -12.66
CA GLN A 128 1.88 12.09 -11.97
C GLN A 128 1.54 10.92 -12.88
N GLU A 129 2.28 9.83 -12.72
CA GLU A 129 2.06 8.59 -13.44
C GLU A 129 2.30 7.40 -12.50
N GLY A 130 1.50 6.36 -12.70
CA GLY A 130 1.82 5.03 -12.22
C GLY A 130 2.55 4.24 -13.30
N CYS A 131 2.72 2.95 -13.08
CA CYS A 131 3.18 2.05 -14.13
C CYS A 131 2.58 0.65 -13.99
N GLY A 132 2.25 0.06 -15.14
CA GLY A 132 1.93 -1.34 -15.26
C GLY A 132 3.20 -2.17 -15.54
N PHE A 133 3.29 -3.40 -15.04
CA PHE A 133 4.43 -4.29 -15.29
C PHE A 133 4.10 -5.75 -14.95
N HIS A 134 4.90 -6.69 -15.44
CA HIS A 134 4.84 -8.07 -14.97
C HIS A 134 5.34 -8.18 -13.52
N HIS A 135 4.50 -8.75 -12.65
CA HIS A 135 4.80 -8.87 -11.22
C HIS A 135 6.11 -9.63 -10.94
N GLY A 136 6.33 -10.75 -11.64
CA GLY A 136 7.53 -11.59 -11.50
C GLY A 136 8.81 -10.79 -11.74
N LYS A 137 8.90 -10.11 -12.90
CA LYS A 137 10.03 -9.26 -13.28
C LYS A 137 10.30 -8.16 -12.26
N PHE A 138 9.25 -7.53 -11.73
CA PHE A 138 9.39 -6.50 -10.70
C PHE A 138 9.94 -7.04 -9.38
N ILE A 139 9.43 -8.18 -8.90
CA ILE A 139 9.97 -8.85 -7.70
C ILE A 139 11.43 -9.27 -7.93
N ALA A 140 11.77 -9.78 -9.11
CA ALA A 140 13.14 -10.14 -9.45
C ALA A 140 14.09 -8.94 -9.38
N GLN A 141 13.67 -7.76 -9.86
CA GLN A 141 14.46 -6.53 -9.72
C GLN A 141 14.62 -6.08 -8.26
N LEU A 142 13.56 -6.16 -7.45
CA LEU A 142 13.65 -5.86 -6.02
C LEU A 142 14.63 -6.80 -5.30
N ARG A 143 14.55 -8.10 -5.57
CA ARG A 143 15.46 -9.11 -5.02
C ARG A 143 16.89 -8.87 -5.49
N LYS A 144 17.09 -8.51 -6.77
CA LYS A 144 18.40 -8.15 -7.33
C LYS A 144 19.00 -6.93 -6.64
N ALA A 145 18.19 -5.90 -6.36
CA ALA A 145 18.63 -4.72 -5.61
C ALA A 145 19.06 -5.09 -4.19
N CYS A 146 18.31 -5.97 -3.51
CA CYS A 146 18.69 -6.49 -2.20
C CYS A 146 20.01 -7.30 -2.24
N LEU A 147 20.17 -8.18 -3.23
CA LEU A 147 21.40 -8.96 -3.44
C LEU A 147 22.62 -8.08 -3.70
N GLY A 148 22.44 -6.94 -4.38
CA GLY A 148 23.51 -5.97 -4.65
C GLY A 148 23.87 -5.07 -3.46
N HIS A 149 23.12 -5.11 -2.37
CA HIS A 149 23.32 -4.20 -1.25
C HIS A 149 24.26 -4.78 -0.18
N LYS A 150 25.38 -4.11 0.09
CA LYS A 150 26.46 -4.60 0.99
C LYS A 150 26.04 -4.94 2.42
N ASN A 151 24.98 -4.33 2.93
CA ASN A 151 24.47 -4.57 4.29
C ASN A 151 23.37 -5.64 4.35
N ILE A 152 23.02 -6.27 3.22
CA ILE A 152 21.98 -7.30 3.14
C ILE A 152 22.65 -8.62 2.76
N THR A 153 22.33 -9.68 3.49
CA THR A 153 22.61 -11.06 3.08
C THR A 153 21.26 -11.74 2.79
N VAL A 154 21.06 -12.19 1.55
CA VAL A 154 19.83 -12.88 1.13
C VAL A 154 20.05 -14.38 1.21
N VAL A 155 19.12 -15.11 1.83
CA VAL A 155 19.22 -16.56 2.02
C VAL A 155 17.94 -17.24 1.51
N GLU A 156 18.11 -18.23 0.63
CA GLU A 156 17.01 -19.09 0.20
C GLU A 156 16.75 -20.17 1.26
N THR A 157 15.75 -19.96 2.11
CA THR A 157 15.39 -20.87 3.20
C THR A 157 13.93 -20.72 3.62
N GLU A 158 13.33 -21.81 4.07
CA GLU A 158 11.94 -21.85 4.52
C GLU A 158 11.86 -21.61 6.03
N VAL A 159 11.34 -20.46 6.46
CA VAL A 159 11.10 -20.21 7.90
C VAL A 159 9.98 -21.11 8.41
N VAL A 160 10.26 -21.83 9.51
CA VAL A 160 9.35 -22.83 10.10
C VAL A 160 8.72 -22.33 11.40
N LYS A 161 9.51 -21.73 12.29
CA LYS A 161 9.02 -21.23 13.58
C LYS A 161 9.88 -20.08 14.12
N THR A 162 9.32 -19.31 15.05
CA THR A 162 10.08 -18.30 15.81
C THR A 162 10.85 -18.94 16.95
N ILE A 163 12.00 -18.36 17.26
CA ILE A 163 12.81 -18.69 18.43
C ILE A 163 12.52 -17.62 19.48
N ARG A 164 12.02 -18.04 20.65
CA ARG A 164 11.75 -17.17 21.80
C ARG A 164 12.76 -17.41 22.90
N GLY A 165 13.03 -16.39 23.71
CA GLY A 165 13.85 -16.54 24.91
C GLY A 165 13.20 -17.45 25.94
N GLU A 166 14.01 -18.14 26.75
CA GLU A 166 13.52 -19.06 27.79
C GLU A 166 12.77 -18.34 28.93
N HIS A 167 13.10 -17.07 29.18
CA HIS A 167 12.59 -16.29 30.31
C HIS A 167 11.81 -15.03 29.91
N THR A 168 11.76 -14.71 28.61
CA THR A 168 11.11 -13.50 28.08
C THR A 168 10.33 -13.86 26.82
N ASP A 169 9.20 -13.20 26.58
CA ASP A 169 8.41 -13.41 25.34
C ASP A 169 9.05 -12.76 24.09
N GLN A 170 10.33 -12.42 24.18
CA GLN A 170 11.08 -11.79 23.12
C GLN A 170 11.42 -12.80 22.03
N ILE A 171 11.23 -12.41 20.78
CA ILE A 171 11.68 -13.18 19.61
C ILE A 171 13.16 -12.87 19.38
N LEU A 172 13.99 -13.90 19.44
CA LEU A 172 15.45 -13.82 19.22
C LEU A 172 15.83 -14.11 17.77
N GLY A 173 14.95 -14.79 17.02
CA GLY A 173 15.23 -15.20 15.66
C GLY A 173 14.21 -16.19 15.11
N VAL A 174 14.62 -16.94 14.10
CA VAL A 174 13.79 -17.92 13.40
C VAL A 174 14.55 -19.22 13.14
N GLU A 175 13.84 -20.35 13.31
CA GLU A 175 14.28 -21.63 12.78
C GLU A 175 13.77 -21.77 11.34
N THR A 176 14.63 -22.31 10.50
CA THR A 176 14.42 -22.45 9.07
C THR A 176 14.78 -23.85 8.59
N ARG A 177 14.35 -24.19 7.39
CA ARG A 177 14.73 -25.40 6.66
C ARG A 177 15.35 -25.00 5.34
N THR A 178 16.66 -25.14 5.28
CA THR A 178 17.46 -24.82 4.10
C THR A 178 17.63 -26.08 3.25
N THR A 179 17.40 -25.98 1.95
CA THR A 179 17.61 -27.10 1.01
C THR A 179 19.11 -27.25 0.75
N VAL A 180 19.71 -28.35 1.22
CA VAL A 180 21.16 -28.59 1.12
C VAL A 180 21.51 -29.32 -0.17
N ASN A 181 20.62 -30.20 -0.63
CA ASN A 181 20.77 -30.91 -1.89
C ASN A 181 19.52 -30.70 -2.76
N LYS A 182 19.70 -30.02 -3.90
CA LYS A 182 18.61 -29.69 -4.83
C LYS A 182 18.12 -30.91 -5.63
N GLU A 183 18.93 -31.95 -5.78
CA GLU A 183 18.58 -33.17 -6.53
C GLU A 183 17.77 -34.14 -5.66
N THR A 184 18.13 -34.29 -4.39
CA THR A 184 17.42 -35.18 -3.45
C THR A 184 16.30 -34.46 -2.69
N GLY A 185 16.28 -33.13 -2.70
CA GLY A 185 15.35 -32.32 -1.91
C GLY A 185 15.64 -32.35 -0.41
N GLU A 186 16.82 -32.80 0.00
CA GLU A 186 17.22 -32.89 1.41
C GLU A 186 17.25 -31.50 2.04
N LYS A 187 16.51 -31.35 3.15
CA LYS A 187 16.44 -30.10 3.93
C LYS A 187 17.07 -30.31 5.30
N LYS A 188 17.90 -29.35 5.72
CA LYS A 188 18.51 -29.30 7.05
C LYS A 188 17.95 -28.11 7.83
N SER A 189 17.74 -28.29 9.13
CA SER A 189 17.39 -27.17 10.01
C SER A 189 18.56 -26.20 10.13
N ASP A 190 18.24 -24.92 10.11
CA ASP A 190 19.18 -23.81 10.22
C ASP A 190 18.53 -22.66 11.00
N TYR A 191 19.34 -21.80 11.62
CA TYR A 191 18.88 -20.80 12.59
C TYR A 191 19.43 -19.44 12.24
N PHE A 192 18.55 -18.42 12.23
CA PHE A 192 18.91 -17.04 11.94
C PHE A 192 18.46 -16.15 13.08
N PHE A 193 19.36 -15.33 13.59
CA PHE A 193 19.17 -14.49 14.76
C PHE A 193 19.22 -13.01 14.39
N GLY A 194 18.39 -12.22 15.06
CA GLY A 194 18.49 -10.78 14.96
C GLY A 194 17.79 -10.05 16.08
N GLN A 195 18.26 -8.83 16.34
CA GLN A 195 17.69 -7.96 17.37
C GLN A 195 16.21 -7.63 17.08
N LEU A 196 15.85 -7.59 15.79
CA LEU A 196 14.47 -7.46 15.31
C LEU A 196 14.15 -8.49 14.21
N THR A 197 13.01 -9.18 14.31
CA THR A 197 12.53 -10.12 13.28
C THR A 197 11.20 -9.64 12.66
N ILE A 198 11.08 -9.67 11.32
CA ILE A 198 9.92 -9.16 10.57
C ILE A 198 9.50 -10.13 9.45
N PRO A 199 8.27 -10.68 9.41
CA PRO A 199 7.43 -11.13 10.52
C PRO A 199 7.94 -12.50 11.03
N PRO A 200 7.66 -13.02 12.26
CA PRO A 200 6.29 -13.27 12.75
C PRO A 200 6.04 -13.17 14.29
N SER A 201 4.81 -12.81 14.67
CA SER A 201 4.16 -12.96 16.01
C SER A 201 4.89 -12.44 17.26
N GLY A 202 5.36 -11.19 17.22
CA GLY A 202 5.77 -10.45 18.43
C GLY A 202 5.98 -8.95 18.26
N LEU A 203 6.16 -8.41 17.04
CA LEU A 203 6.21 -6.95 16.91
C LEU A 203 5.85 -6.34 15.55
N VAL A 204 5.96 -7.04 14.41
CA VAL A 204 5.63 -6.43 13.10
C VAL A 204 5.07 -7.47 12.12
N ILE A 205 3.76 -7.45 11.88
CA ILE A 205 3.16 -8.06 10.68
C ILE A 205 2.91 -6.88 9.74
N LEU A 206 3.37 -6.91 8.49
CA LEU A 206 3.18 -5.82 7.51
C LEU A 206 2.95 -6.40 6.11
N GLY A 207 2.48 -5.54 5.19
CA GLY A 207 2.02 -5.96 3.86
C GLY A 207 0.68 -6.69 3.90
N ASP A 208 0.43 -7.53 2.90
CA ASP A 208 -0.82 -8.30 2.78
C ASP A 208 -1.00 -9.30 3.93
N ALA A 209 0.09 -9.72 4.59
CA ALA A 209 0.03 -10.55 5.79
C ALA A 209 -0.67 -9.84 6.98
N LEU A 210 -0.66 -8.50 7.03
CA LEU A 210 -1.38 -7.74 8.06
C LEU A 210 -2.73 -7.19 7.56
N ASN A 211 -2.83 -6.78 6.30
CA ASN A 211 -4.02 -6.09 5.81
C ASN A 211 -4.23 -6.32 4.30
N MET A 212 -5.06 -7.32 3.98
CA MET A 212 -5.55 -7.57 2.62
C MET A 212 -6.75 -6.67 2.31
N ARG A 213 -6.81 -6.14 1.09
CA ARG A 213 -7.93 -5.32 0.62
C ARG A 213 -8.36 -5.75 -0.78
N HIS A 214 -9.53 -5.28 -1.21
CA HIS A 214 -10.00 -5.55 -2.56
C HIS A 214 -9.00 -5.00 -3.59
N PRO A 215 -8.53 -5.80 -4.57
CA PRO A 215 -7.48 -5.38 -5.52
C PRO A 215 -7.95 -4.32 -6.55
N LEU A 216 -9.20 -3.84 -6.44
CA LEU A 216 -9.85 -2.95 -7.42
C LEU A 216 -9.08 -1.63 -7.57
N THR A 217 -8.52 -1.12 -6.47
CA THR A 217 -7.78 0.15 -6.46
C THR A 217 -6.26 -0.04 -6.62
N GLY A 218 -5.75 -1.26 -6.76
CA GLY A 218 -4.32 -1.52 -6.95
C GLY A 218 -3.39 -0.96 -5.85
N GLY A 219 -3.92 -0.61 -4.67
CA GLY A 219 -3.17 0.12 -3.65
C GLY A 219 -2.24 -0.72 -2.76
N GLY A 220 -2.22 -2.05 -2.93
CA GLY A 220 -1.48 -3.01 -2.08
C GLY A 220 -0.02 -2.65 -1.92
N MET A 221 0.69 -2.59 -3.05
CA MET A 221 2.12 -2.24 -3.12
C MET A 221 2.40 -0.83 -2.61
N THR A 222 1.52 0.14 -2.91
CA THR A 222 1.65 1.52 -2.43
C THR A 222 1.69 1.59 -0.90
N VAL A 223 0.86 0.80 -0.22
CA VAL A 223 0.92 0.67 1.25
C VAL A 223 2.18 -0.02 1.70
N ALA A 224 2.61 -1.10 1.04
CA ALA A 224 3.84 -1.78 1.41
C ALA A 224 5.06 -0.85 1.37
N PHE A 225 5.21 -0.02 0.33
CA PHE A 225 6.34 0.92 0.23
C PHE A 225 6.25 2.07 1.24
N ASN A 226 5.06 2.62 1.50
CA ASN A 226 4.89 3.66 2.52
C ASN A 226 5.11 3.09 3.94
N ASP A 227 4.66 1.86 4.21
CA ASP A 227 4.91 1.17 5.48
C ASP A 227 6.41 0.94 5.67
N ALA A 228 7.14 0.52 4.62
CA ALA A 228 8.59 0.34 4.69
C ALA A 228 9.34 1.67 4.94
N LEU A 229 8.92 2.77 4.30
CA LEU A 229 9.46 4.11 4.57
C LEU A 229 9.23 4.53 6.02
N LEU A 230 8.00 4.35 6.51
CA LEU A 230 7.63 4.73 7.87
C LEU A 230 8.34 3.87 8.92
N LEU A 231 8.46 2.57 8.67
CA LEU A 231 9.24 1.66 9.50
C LEU A 231 10.70 2.12 9.59
N ALA A 232 11.31 2.43 8.45
CA ALA A 232 12.68 2.93 8.41
C ALA A 232 12.81 4.29 9.14
N GLU A 233 11.84 5.19 8.99
CA GLU A 233 11.84 6.48 9.70
C GLU A 233 11.78 6.30 11.22
N LEU A 234 10.98 5.35 11.71
CA LEU A 234 10.78 5.11 13.13
C LEU A 234 11.93 4.31 13.76
N LEU A 235 12.59 3.45 13.00
CA LEU A 235 13.72 2.62 13.44
C LEU A 235 15.09 3.19 13.08
N HIS A 236 15.13 4.43 12.60
CA HIS A 236 16.37 5.11 12.22
C HIS A 236 17.37 5.10 13.40
N PRO A 237 18.67 4.81 13.17
CA PRO A 237 19.68 4.78 14.22
C PRO A 237 19.73 6.04 15.10
N ASP A 238 19.48 7.22 14.54
CA ASP A 238 19.41 8.49 15.29
C ASP A 238 18.28 8.52 16.34
N ARG A 239 17.22 7.72 16.15
CA ARG A 239 16.09 7.61 17.08
C ARG A 239 16.23 6.40 17.99
N ILE A 240 16.59 5.25 17.43
CA ILE A 240 16.74 3.98 18.16
C ILE A 240 18.10 3.40 17.81
N PRO A 241 19.19 3.79 18.49
CA PRO A 241 20.52 3.27 18.15
C PRO A 241 20.63 1.75 18.31
N ASN A 242 20.10 1.20 19.40
CA ASN A 242 20.10 -0.22 19.70
C ASN A 242 18.70 -0.83 19.49
N LEU A 243 18.58 -1.84 18.62
CA LEU A 243 17.33 -2.56 18.37
C LEU A 243 17.04 -3.64 19.43
N GLU A 244 17.84 -3.74 20.49
CA GLU A 244 17.50 -4.58 21.66
C GLU A 244 16.61 -3.84 22.67
N ASP A 245 16.46 -2.51 22.53
CA ASP A 245 15.55 -1.74 23.37
C ASP A 245 14.09 -2.03 23.00
N THR A 246 13.55 -3.08 23.62
CA THR A 246 12.17 -3.53 23.41
C THR A 246 11.13 -2.46 23.74
N ALA A 247 11.40 -1.54 24.67
CA ALA A 247 10.47 -0.48 25.02
C ALA A 247 10.41 0.58 23.91
N ALA A 248 11.57 1.00 23.40
CA ALA A 248 11.66 1.94 22.28
C ALA A 248 11.05 1.35 21.01
N ILE A 249 11.30 0.07 20.69
CA ILE A 249 10.71 -0.54 19.51
C ILE A 249 9.20 -0.71 19.67
N ARG A 250 8.72 -1.10 20.86
CA ARG A 250 7.27 -1.17 21.12
C ARG A 250 6.60 0.18 20.91
N ASP A 251 7.18 1.27 21.40
CA ASP A 251 6.66 2.63 21.16
C ASP A 251 6.71 3.00 19.67
N ALA A 252 7.80 2.68 18.98
CA ALA A 252 7.91 2.87 17.53
C ALA A 252 6.85 2.07 16.77
N MET A 253 6.56 0.83 17.16
CA MET A 253 5.53 0.02 16.51
C MET A 253 4.12 0.50 16.82
N HIS A 254 3.87 1.02 18.02
CA HIS A 254 2.63 1.69 18.33
C HIS A 254 2.43 2.95 17.46
N LYS A 255 3.48 3.77 17.29
CA LYS A 255 3.47 4.93 16.37
C LYS A 255 3.28 4.52 14.92
N LEU A 256 3.94 3.45 14.48
CA LEU A 256 3.79 2.87 13.15
C LEU A 256 2.34 2.48 12.91
N TYR A 257 1.74 1.74 13.84
CA TYR A 257 0.34 1.30 13.77
C TYR A 257 -0.62 2.48 13.58
N TRP A 258 -0.52 3.51 14.42
CA TRP A 258 -1.40 4.68 14.35
C TRP A 258 -1.19 5.54 13.09
N ARG A 259 0.07 5.78 12.68
CA ARG A 259 0.37 6.55 11.46
C ARG A 259 -0.06 5.79 10.20
N ARG A 260 0.15 4.48 10.18
CA ARG A 260 -0.31 3.59 9.10
C ARG A 260 -1.82 3.60 8.98
N LYS A 261 -2.55 3.51 10.10
CA LYS A 261 -4.02 3.48 10.12
C LYS A 261 -4.62 4.65 9.35
N ASN A 262 -4.10 5.87 9.54
CA ASN A 262 -4.53 7.04 8.79
C ASN A 262 -4.36 6.88 7.27
N PHE A 263 -3.29 6.22 6.83
CA PHE A 263 -3.01 6.00 5.42
C PHE A 263 -3.82 4.85 4.83
N THR A 264 -3.84 3.69 5.50
CA THR A 264 -4.55 2.49 5.03
C THR A 264 -6.05 2.68 5.02
N SER A 265 -6.59 3.44 5.98
CA SER A 265 -8.02 3.68 6.11
C SER A 265 -8.63 4.26 4.84
N ILE A 266 -7.93 5.18 4.18
CA ILE A 266 -8.44 5.84 2.97
C ILE A 266 -8.51 4.88 1.80
N ILE A 267 -7.41 4.15 1.55
CA ILE A 267 -7.34 3.20 0.42
C ILE A 267 -8.33 2.05 0.65
N ASN A 268 -8.46 1.57 1.89
CA ASN A 268 -9.42 0.53 2.26
C ASN A 268 -10.87 1.00 2.12
N THR A 269 -11.18 2.19 2.66
CA THR A 269 -12.53 2.76 2.59
C THR A 269 -12.95 3.03 1.16
N LEU A 270 -12.05 3.60 0.35
CA LEU A 270 -12.30 3.87 -1.06
C LEU A 270 -12.53 2.58 -1.85
N ALA A 271 -11.71 1.55 -1.63
CA ALA A 271 -11.86 0.27 -2.33
C ALA A 271 -13.20 -0.40 -2.01
N GLN A 272 -13.63 -0.42 -0.75
CA GLN A 272 -14.90 -1.02 -0.36
C GLN A 272 -16.11 -0.19 -0.82
N ALA A 273 -16.03 1.14 -0.69
CA ALA A 273 -17.11 2.04 -1.10
C ALA A 273 -17.33 1.97 -2.62
N LEU A 274 -16.25 2.02 -3.43
CA LEU A 274 -16.34 1.89 -4.88
C LEU A 274 -16.81 0.50 -5.32
N TYR A 275 -16.35 -0.57 -4.66
CA TYR A 275 -16.84 -1.91 -4.96
C TYR A 275 -18.35 -2.02 -4.73
N SER A 276 -18.83 -1.54 -3.57
CA SER A 276 -20.26 -1.56 -3.22
C SER A 276 -21.09 -0.72 -4.19
N LEU A 277 -20.52 0.38 -4.67
CA LEU A 277 -21.13 1.28 -5.64
C LEU A 277 -21.20 0.68 -7.05
N PHE A 278 -20.16 -0.04 -7.48
CA PHE A 278 -20.10 -0.60 -8.83
C PHE A 278 -20.78 -1.98 -8.94
N ALA A 279 -20.87 -2.74 -7.85
CA ALA A 279 -21.66 -3.96 -7.74
C ALA A 279 -23.15 -3.66 -7.41
N ALA A 280 -23.67 -2.53 -7.88
CA ALA A 280 -25.00 -2.02 -7.54
C ALA A 280 -26.13 -2.97 -7.95
N ASN A 281 -26.83 -3.52 -6.96
CA ASN A 281 -27.97 -4.42 -7.17
C ASN A 281 -29.33 -3.78 -6.88
N ASP A 282 -29.37 -2.59 -6.29
CA ASP A 282 -30.61 -1.87 -5.95
C ASP A 282 -30.74 -0.51 -6.65
N ARG A 283 -31.95 0.06 -6.63
CA ARG A 283 -32.27 1.32 -7.33
C ARG A 283 -31.45 2.50 -6.78
N GLN A 284 -31.20 2.54 -5.47
CA GLN A 284 -30.47 3.62 -4.82
C GLN A 284 -28.98 3.59 -5.19
N LEU A 285 -28.36 2.41 -5.20
CA LEU A 285 -26.98 2.21 -5.62
C LEU A 285 -26.80 2.48 -7.12
N ARG A 286 -27.78 2.13 -7.97
CA ARG A 286 -27.77 2.52 -9.39
C ARG A 286 -27.83 4.04 -9.56
N ALA A 287 -28.63 4.74 -8.76
CA ALA A 287 -28.64 6.21 -8.77
C ALA A 287 -27.28 6.79 -8.35
N LEU A 288 -26.66 6.24 -7.30
CA LEU A 288 -25.31 6.62 -6.88
C LEU A 288 -24.25 6.31 -7.94
N GLN A 289 -24.36 5.17 -8.64
CA GLN A 289 -23.45 4.78 -9.72
C GLN A 289 -23.53 5.78 -10.89
N MET A 290 -24.73 6.14 -11.31
CA MET A 290 -24.94 7.19 -12.34
C MET A 290 -24.43 8.54 -11.87
N GLY A 291 -24.70 8.92 -10.62
CA GLY A 291 -24.20 10.17 -10.04
C GLY A 291 -22.67 10.23 -10.00
N CYS A 292 -22.01 9.10 -9.74
CA CYS A 292 -20.56 8.96 -9.76
C CYS A 292 -19.98 9.12 -11.18
N PHE A 293 -20.61 8.50 -12.18
CA PHE A 293 -20.19 8.68 -13.57
C PHE A 293 -20.37 10.13 -14.04
N GLU A 294 -21.51 10.74 -13.75
CA GLU A 294 -21.77 12.15 -14.08
C GLU A 294 -20.82 13.09 -13.33
N TYR A 295 -20.46 12.76 -12.09
CA TYR A 295 -19.48 13.51 -11.31
C TYR A 295 -18.11 13.55 -12.01
N PHE A 296 -17.64 12.42 -12.52
CA PHE A 296 -16.41 12.37 -13.32
C PHE A 296 -16.56 13.09 -14.65
N ARG A 297 -17.70 12.94 -15.35
CA ARG A 297 -17.98 13.61 -16.63
C ARG A 297 -17.94 15.14 -16.51
N ARG A 298 -18.33 15.68 -15.36
CA ARG A 298 -18.24 17.12 -15.03
C ARG A 298 -16.82 17.60 -14.73
N GLY A 299 -15.81 16.72 -14.77
CA GLY A 299 -14.40 17.07 -14.62
C GLY A 299 -13.88 17.06 -13.19
N TRP A 300 -14.66 16.58 -12.21
CA TRP A 300 -14.26 16.53 -10.80
C TRP A 300 -13.41 15.28 -10.52
N THR A 301 -12.23 15.23 -11.13
CA THR A 301 -11.43 14.01 -11.25
C THR A 301 -10.14 14.03 -10.43
N ASP A 302 -9.52 15.19 -10.19
CA ASP A 302 -8.22 15.30 -9.52
C ASP A 302 -8.22 14.78 -8.09
N GLY A 303 -9.24 15.11 -7.30
CA GLY A 303 -9.40 14.62 -5.92
C GLY A 303 -9.56 13.10 -5.87
N PRO A 304 -10.56 12.50 -6.53
CA PRO A 304 -10.72 11.06 -6.62
C PRO A 304 -9.50 10.33 -7.19
N ALA A 305 -8.89 10.85 -8.26
CA ALA A 305 -7.69 10.28 -8.87
C ALA A 305 -6.48 10.38 -7.93
N GLY A 306 -6.36 11.46 -7.16
CA GLY A 306 -5.32 11.62 -6.14
C GLY A 306 -5.49 10.68 -4.96
N LEU A 307 -6.73 10.40 -4.55
CA LEU A 307 -7.05 9.40 -3.53
C LEU A 307 -6.74 7.97 -4.03
N LEU A 308 -7.17 7.62 -5.26
CA LEU A 308 -6.86 6.33 -5.89
C LEU A 308 -5.36 6.14 -6.11
N GLY A 309 -4.68 7.19 -6.54
CA GLY A 309 -3.23 7.22 -6.75
C GLY A 309 -2.40 7.16 -5.47
N GLY A 310 -3.02 7.19 -4.28
CA GLY A 310 -2.34 7.21 -2.99
C GLY A 310 -1.54 8.49 -2.71
N ILE A 311 -1.83 9.57 -3.45
CA ILE A 311 -1.19 10.88 -3.34
C ILE A 311 -1.88 11.70 -2.23
N ILE A 312 -3.21 11.75 -2.26
CA ILE A 312 -4.02 12.44 -1.24
C ILE A 312 -4.32 11.46 -0.12
N GLN A 313 -3.93 11.85 1.10
CA GLN A 313 -4.04 11.01 2.30
C GLN A 313 -4.88 11.72 3.37
N ARG A 314 -6.03 12.29 2.98
CA ARG A 314 -6.93 13.05 3.88
C ARG A 314 -8.34 12.43 3.90
N PRO A 315 -8.81 11.87 5.03
CA PRO A 315 -10.14 11.25 5.12
C PRO A 315 -11.30 12.22 4.84
N LEU A 316 -11.12 13.50 5.18
CA LEU A 316 -12.12 14.54 4.91
C LEU A 316 -12.33 14.80 3.41
N VAL A 317 -11.27 14.68 2.60
CA VAL A 317 -11.35 14.81 1.13
C VAL A 317 -12.15 13.65 0.56
N LEU A 318 -11.91 12.43 1.05
CA LEU A 318 -12.70 11.25 0.69
C LEU A 318 -14.19 11.44 1.03
N ALA A 319 -14.51 11.87 2.25
CA ALA A 319 -15.88 12.13 2.66
C ALA A 319 -16.55 13.21 1.79
N TYR A 320 -15.84 14.30 1.51
CA TYR A 320 -16.33 15.37 0.63
C TYR A 320 -16.73 14.84 -0.75
N HIS A 321 -15.84 14.12 -1.44
CA HIS A 321 -16.14 13.57 -2.76
C HIS A 321 -17.27 12.55 -2.74
N PHE A 322 -17.30 11.69 -1.73
CA PHE A 322 -18.34 10.67 -1.60
C PHE A 322 -19.73 11.31 -1.43
N PHE A 323 -19.88 12.29 -0.54
CA PHE A 323 -21.17 12.96 -0.36
C PHE A 323 -21.52 13.88 -1.53
N TYR A 324 -20.53 14.49 -2.20
CA TYR A 324 -20.78 15.24 -3.44
C TYR A 324 -21.42 14.34 -4.50
N VAL A 325 -20.88 13.12 -4.70
CA VAL A 325 -21.47 12.12 -5.60
C VAL A 325 -22.90 11.78 -5.19
N ALA A 326 -23.18 11.63 -3.89
CA ALA A 326 -24.53 11.40 -3.40
C ALA A 326 -25.49 12.56 -3.73
N PHE A 327 -25.05 13.81 -3.57
CA PHE A 327 -25.86 14.98 -3.94
C PHE A 327 -26.07 15.10 -5.46
N VAL A 328 -25.07 14.77 -6.28
CA VAL A 328 -25.25 14.70 -7.75
C VAL A 328 -26.27 13.62 -8.12
N ALA A 329 -26.21 12.45 -7.48
CA ALA A 329 -27.17 11.38 -7.70
C ALA A 329 -28.60 11.80 -7.32
N ILE A 330 -28.77 12.48 -6.18
CA ILE A 330 -30.06 13.03 -5.74
C ILE A 330 -30.60 14.05 -6.76
N TRP A 331 -29.74 14.98 -7.21
CA TRP A 331 -30.11 15.97 -8.21
C TRP A 331 -30.55 15.33 -9.52
N MET A 332 -29.80 14.36 -10.04
CA MET A 332 -30.14 13.65 -11.27
C MET A 332 -31.44 12.86 -11.14
N ASN A 333 -31.63 12.16 -10.02
CA ASN A 333 -32.87 11.43 -9.77
C ASN A 333 -34.07 12.38 -9.69
N ALA A 334 -33.93 13.51 -9.00
CA ALA A 334 -34.97 14.54 -8.93
C ALA A 334 -35.32 15.11 -10.31
N CYS A 335 -34.32 15.43 -11.14
CA CYS A 335 -34.55 15.89 -12.52
C CYS A 335 -35.31 14.85 -13.35
N ASN A 336 -34.96 13.58 -13.23
CA ASN A 336 -35.62 12.49 -13.96
C ASN A 336 -37.06 12.26 -13.49
N VAL A 337 -37.33 12.38 -12.19
CA VAL A 337 -38.68 12.17 -11.62
C VAL A 337 -39.59 13.37 -11.91
N ILE A 338 -39.06 14.59 -11.86
CA ILE A 338 -39.82 15.84 -11.99
C ILE A 338 -39.88 16.33 -13.46
N GLY A 339 -38.99 15.88 -14.34
CA GLY A 339 -38.81 16.38 -15.72
C GLY A 339 -39.93 16.09 -16.73
N GLY A 340 -41.18 15.89 -16.29
CA GLY A 340 -42.33 15.64 -17.16
C GLY A 340 -43.54 16.51 -16.85
N PRO A 341 -44.62 16.42 -17.65
CA PRO A 341 -45.82 17.26 -17.50
C PRO A 341 -46.56 17.08 -16.15
N LEU A 342 -46.30 15.99 -15.42
CA LEU A 342 -46.82 15.72 -14.07
C LEU A 342 -45.77 15.92 -12.96
N GLY A 343 -44.68 16.63 -13.25
CA GLY A 343 -43.50 16.75 -12.37
C GLY A 343 -43.81 17.27 -10.98
N PHE A 344 -44.68 18.26 -10.88
CA PHE A 344 -45.07 18.86 -9.59
C PHE A 344 -45.69 17.84 -8.63
N TRP A 345 -46.54 16.93 -9.14
CA TRP A 345 -47.17 15.87 -8.35
C TRP A 345 -46.19 14.79 -7.89
N LYS A 346 -45.07 14.63 -8.60
CA LYS A 346 -44.02 13.66 -8.26
C LYS A 346 -42.97 14.23 -7.30
N LEU A 347 -43.11 15.49 -6.85
CA LEU A 347 -42.20 16.12 -5.89
C LEU A 347 -42.09 15.35 -4.56
N PRO A 348 -43.18 14.86 -3.94
CA PRO A 348 -43.07 14.06 -2.70
C PRO A 348 -42.27 12.77 -2.92
N LEU A 349 -42.43 12.12 -4.09
CA LEU A 349 -41.68 10.92 -4.45
C LEU A 349 -40.18 11.23 -4.61
N ALA A 350 -39.84 12.35 -5.26
CA ALA A 350 -38.45 12.79 -5.41
C ALA A 350 -37.78 13.08 -4.06
N LEU A 351 -38.52 13.64 -3.09
CA LEU A 351 -38.03 13.87 -1.73
C LEU A 351 -37.79 12.55 -0.97
N ILE A 352 -38.70 11.58 -1.09
CA ILE A 352 -38.52 10.24 -0.50
C ILE A 352 -37.29 9.57 -1.10
N ASP A 353 -37.15 9.57 -2.43
CA ASP A 353 -35.98 9.01 -3.11
C ASP A 353 -34.68 9.71 -2.66
N ALA A 354 -34.70 11.04 -2.48
CA ALA A 354 -33.54 11.79 -2.01
C ALA A 354 -33.07 11.33 -0.62
N VAL A 355 -34.02 11.15 0.31
CA VAL A 355 -33.74 10.63 1.66
C VAL A 355 -33.20 9.20 1.58
N LEU A 356 -33.80 8.34 0.74
CA LEU A 356 -33.36 6.95 0.60
C LEU A 356 -31.96 6.82 -0.02
N ILE A 357 -31.64 7.65 -1.03
CA ILE A 357 -30.32 7.69 -1.65
C ILE A 357 -29.27 8.15 -0.64
N LEU A 358 -29.55 9.25 0.10
CA LEU A 358 -28.63 9.75 1.12
C LEU A 358 -28.44 8.73 2.26
N TRP A 359 -29.53 8.11 2.71
CA TRP A 359 -29.48 7.05 3.72
C TRP A 359 -28.62 5.87 3.27
N LYS A 360 -28.79 5.42 2.02
CA LYS A 360 -27.97 4.35 1.44
C LYS A 360 -26.50 4.74 1.37
N ALA A 361 -26.20 5.98 0.95
CA ALA A 361 -24.84 6.51 0.91
C ALA A 361 -24.20 6.48 2.32
N CYS A 362 -24.93 6.91 3.35
CA CYS A 362 -24.47 6.85 4.74
C CYS A 362 -24.20 5.41 5.22
N ILE A 363 -25.09 4.45 4.90
CA ILE A 363 -24.91 3.04 5.26
C ILE A 363 -23.67 2.44 4.59
N VAL A 364 -23.35 2.83 3.36
CA VAL A 364 -22.17 2.32 2.66
C VAL A 364 -20.89 2.93 3.21
N PHE A 365 -20.89 4.22 3.55
CA PHE A 365 -19.68 4.95 3.86
C PHE A 365 -19.33 5.00 5.35
N LEU A 366 -20.29 5.32 6.22
CA LEU A 366 -20.03 5.58 7.64
C LEU A 366 -19.50 4.35 8.39
N PRO A 367 -20.02 3.12 8.19
CA PRO A 367 -19.50 1.95 8.87
C PRO A 367 -18.05 1.66 8.47
N VAL A 368 -17.71 1.87 7.20
CA VAL A 368 -16.37 1.60 6.67
C VAL A 368 -15.37 2.62 7.22
N ILE A 369 -15.70 3.92 7.16
CA ILE A 369 -14.81 4.95 7.72
C ILE A 369 -14.66 4.83 9.24
N TRP A 370 -15.72 4.40 9.94
CA TRP A 370 -15.67 4.13 11.37
C TRP A 370 -14.72 2.97 11.71
N ARG A 371 -14.92 1.84 11.04
CA ARG A 371 -14.10 0.62 11.23
C ARG A 371 -12.63 0.85 10.87
N GLU A 372 -12.35 1.62 9.83
CA GLU A 372 -10.97 1.82 9.37
C GLU A 372 -10.29 3.02 10.04
N GLY A 373 -11.05 4.06 10.42
CA GLY A 373 -10.54 5.32 10.97
C GLY A 373 -10.46 5.37 12.50
N PHE A 374 -11.41 4.76 13.21
CA PHE A 374 -11.57 4.94 14.65
C PHE A 374 -11.37 3.65 15.46
N GLN A 375 -11.72 2.49 14.90
CA GLN A 375 -11.48 1.17 15.49
C GLN A 375 -10.16 0.59 15.00
#